data_AF-A0A3D4EFZ0-F1
#
_entry.id   AF-A0A3D4EFZ0-F1
#
_cell.length_a   1.000
_cell.length_b   1.000
_cell.length_c   1.000
_cell.angle_alpha   90.00
_cell.angle_beta   90.00
_cell.angle_gamma   90.00
#
_symmetry.space_group_name_H-M   'P 1'
#
loop_
_entity.id
_entity.type
_entity.pdbx_description
1 polymer ?
#
loop_
_entity_poly.entity_id
_entity_poly.type
_entity_poly.pdbx_seq_one_letter_code
_entity_poly.pdbx_strand_id
1 'polypeptide(L)' 'GGSMNAKNAAELLAMPDIDGGLIGGASLKPADFATIIAATGAENE' A
#
# COMPACT_ATOMS: atom_id res chain seq x y z
N GLY A 1 2.62 12.48 0.38
CA GLY A 1 1.93 11.26 -0.04
C GLY A 1 1.84 11.22 -1.55
N GLY A 2 2.83 10.59 -2.21
CA GLY A 2 2.76 10.34 -3.65
C GLY A 2 1.71 9.26 -3.98
N SER A 3 1.52 8.98 -5.27
CA SER A 3 0.55 7.97 -5.72
C SER A 3 1.04 6.55 -5.42
N MET A 4 0.64 6.01 -4.27
CA MET A 4 0.79 4.60 -3.94
C MET A 4 -0.42 3.81 -4.46
N ASN A 5 -0.16 2.70 -5.12
CA ASN A 5 -1.15 1.82 -5.74
C ASN A 5 -0.67 0.35 -5.65
N ALA A 6 -1.53 -0.59 -6.04
CA ALA A 6 -1.25 -2.03 -5.94
C ALA A 6 0.05 -2.49 -6.64
N LYS A 7 0.55 -1.74 -7.65
CA LYS A 7 1.76 -2.12 -8.40
C LYS A 7 3.06 -1.71 -7.70
N ASN A 8 3.03 -0.64 -6.89
CA ASN A 8 4.23 -0.05 -6.31
C ASN A 8 4.23 -0.02 -4.77
N ALA A 9 3.13 -0.45 -4.13
CA ALA A 9 3.01 -0.44 -2.67
C ALA A 9 4.15 -1.23 -1.99
N ALA A 10 4.46 -2.44 -2.46
CA ALA A 10 5.51 -3.27 -1.87
C ALA A 10 6.91 -2.62 -1.97
N GLU A 11 7.26 -2.03 -3.12
CA GLU A 11 8.55 -1.36 -3.31
C GLU A 11 8.67 -0.10 -2.45
N LEU A 12 7.59 0.68 -2.34
CA LEU A 12 7.56 1.89 -1.52
C LEU A 12 7.64 1.54 -0.03
N LEU A 13 6.89 0.54 0.43
CA LEU A 13 6.89 0.11 1.84
C LEU A 13 8.18 -0.62 2.25
N ALA A 14 8.99 -1.08 1.29
CA ALA A 14 10.31 -1.64 1.57
C ALA A 14 11.39 -0.56 1.80
N MET A 15 11.09 0.71 1.55
CA MET A 15 12.04 1.80 1.79
C MET A 15 12.16 2.06 3.31
N PRO A 16 13.38 2.21 3.85
CA PRO A 16 13.60 2.28 5.29
C PRO A 16 12.95 3.49 5.97
N ASP A 17 12.69 4.56 5.22
CA ASP A 17 12.10 5.82 5.73
C ASP A 17 10.62 6.00 5.30
N ILE A 18 9.94 4.93 4.87
CA ILE A 18 8.52 4.95 4.47
C ILE A 18 7.72 4.04 5.39
N ASP A 19 6.99 4.66 6.32
CA ASP A 19 6.13 3.94 7.27
C ASP A 19 4.71 3.64 6.74
N GLY A 20 4.38 4.13 5.55
CA GLY A 20 3.03 3.97 4.99
C GLY A 20 2.73 4.85 3.77
N GLY A 21 1.46 4.87 3.35
CA GLY A 21 1.01 5.63 2.18
C GLY A 21 -0.38 6.22 2.35
N LEU A 22 -0.57 7.45 1.85
CA LEU A 22 -1.89 8.07 1.71
C LEU A 22 -2.50 7.65 0.37
N ILE A 23 -3.48 6.76 0.40
CA ILE A 23 -4.05 6.15 -0.81
C ILE A 23 -5.20 6.99 -1.34
N GLY A 24 -5.06 7.49 -2.58
CA GLY A 24 -6.09 8.22 -3.31
C GLY A 24 -7.07 7.28 -4.03
N GLY A 25 -7.19 7.41 -5.35
CA GLY A 25 -8.19 6.67 -6.14
C GLY A 25 -8.11 5.14 -6.08
N ALA A 26 -6.98 4.55 -5.68
CA ALA A 26 -6.86 3.11 -5.44
C ALA A 26 -7.66 2.63 -4.22
N SER A 27 -7.99 3.52 -3.28
CA SER A 27 -8.87 3.22 -2.13
C SER A 27 -10.31 2.96 -2.56
N LEU A 28 -10.73 3.44 -3.73
CA LEU A 28 -12.08 3.25 -4.26
C LEU A 28 -12.26 1.91 -4.97
N LYS A 29 -11.19 1.12 -5.09
CA LYS A 29 -11.18 -0.19 -5.73
C LYS A 29 -10.82 -1.24 -4.68
N PRO A 30 -11.79 -2.05 -4.21
CA PRO A 30 -11.56 -2.97 -3.11
C PRO A 30 -10.38 -3.93 -3.32
N ALA A 31 -10.23 -4.46 -4.53
CA ALA A 31 -9.13 -5.36 -4.87
C ALA A 31 -7.76 -4.67 -4.80
N ASP A 32 -7.65 -3.44 -5.34
CA ASP A 32 -6.41 -2.67 -5.30
C ASP A 32 -6.07 -2.30 -3.85
N PHE A 33 -7.07 -1.85 -3.08
CA PHE A 33 -6.88 -1.45 -1.69
C PHE A 33 -6.47 -2.62 -0.79
N ALA A 34 -7.10 -3.79 -0.95
CA ALA A 34 -6.71 -5.01 -0.25
C ALA A 34 -5.28 -5.44 -0.59
N THR A 35 -4.87 -5.30 -1.86
CA THR A 35 -3.49 -5.59 -2.30
C THR A 35 -2.47 -4.65 -1.64
N ILE A 36 -2.81 -3.36 -1.51
CA ILE A 36 -1.95 -2.37 -0.84
C ILE A 36 -1.81 -2.70 0.65
N ILE A 37 -2.88 -3.11 1.33
CA ILE A 37 -2.83 -3.52 2.74
C ILE A 37 -2.00 -4.80 2.91
N ALA A 38 -2.19 -5.80 2.04
CA ALA A 38 -1.37 -7.02 2.09
C ALA A 38 0.13 -6.73 1.92
N ALA A 39 0.48 -5.67 1.19
CA ALA A 39 1.87 -5.23 1.02
C ALA A 39 2.49 -4.62 2.29
N THR A 40 1.71 -4.26 3.32
CA THR A 40 2.24 -3.74 4.60
C THR A 40 2.79 -4.82 5.51
N GLY A 41 2.75 -6.10 5.09
CA GLY A 41 3.21 -7.21 5.91
C GLY A 41 2.33 -7.46 7.13
N ALA A 42 1.04 -7.10 7.07
CA ALA A 42 0.07 -7.48 8.09
C ALA A 42 -0.09 -9.01 8.09
N GLU A 43 0.79 -9.68 8.82
CA GLU A 43 0.56 -11.02 9.32
C GLU A 43 -0.71 -10.99 10.17
N ASN A 44 -1.64 -11.90 9.85
CA ASN A 44 -2.95 -11.98 10.46
C ASN A 44 -2.79 -12.21 11.97
N GLU A 45 -3.06 -11.18 12.77
CA GLU A 45 -3.37 -11.31 14.20
C GLU A 45 -4.79 -11.82 14.41
#